data_AF-A0A6A5DYZ3-F1
#
_entry.id   AF-A0A6A5DYZ3-F1
#
_cell.length_a   1.000
_cell.length_b   1.000
_cell.length_c   1.000
_cell.angle_alpha   90.00
_cell.angle_beta   90.00
_cell.angle_gamma   90.00
#
_symmetry.space_group_name_H-M   'P 1'
#
loop_
_entity.id
_entity.type
_entity.pdbx_description
1 polymer ?
#
loop_
_entity_poly.entity_id
_entity_poly.type
_entity_poly.pdbx_seq_one_letter_code
_entity_poly.pdbx_strand_id
1 'polypeptide(L)'
;MAPTHVLRCCQRGLAWIPVIFIALVVCWSYYAYVVELCIFTIPSIGEQIVYLIFFHLFFVMFVWSYWKTIFSQPANPSKEFCLPKAEKERYEKEERPESQQEILWRAATSLPLYTRTGAGAIRYCDRCQVIKPDRCHHCSACDMCVLKMDHHCPWVNNCVGFSNYKFFILFLAYSLVYCLFIAATVLQYFIKFWTLCRRKSAENCPKNELPDTHAKFHVLFLFFVAAMFCISILSLFSYHLWLVGKNRSTIEAFRAPVFRTGSDKNGFSLGFRKNIAQVFGDQKKYWLLPVFTSQGDGLTFPTRLVNADVEQAAVTLQPEPNKRAAEVPVSPVSPVSESQNRLLSNDQHANNIGDHQADSTLKSADSETITISMESES
;
A
#
# COMPACT_ATOMS: atom_id res chain seq x y z
N MET A 1 -4.97 -34.44 8.70
CA MET A 1 -4.02 -34.54 9.84
C MET A 1 -3.28 -33.23 9.97
N ALA A 2 -3.23 -32.64 11.17
CA ALA A 2 -2.37 -31.48 11.42
C ALA A 2 -0.90 -31.90 11.23
N PRO A 3 -0.06 -31.12 10.54
CA PRO A 3 1.35 -31.46 10.38
C PRO A 3 2.01 -31.59 11.75
N THR A 4 2.88 -32.60 11.91
CA THR A 4 3.62 -32.82 13.17
C THR A 4 4.37 -31.56 13.56
N HIS A 5 4.61 -31.36 14.86
CA HIS A 5 5.34 -30.20 15.38
C HIS A 5 6.68 -29.99 14.66
N VAL A 6 7.37 -31.09 14.33
CA VAL A 6 8.61 -31.11 13.56
C VAL A 6 8.40 -30.55 12.15
N LEU A 7 7.36 -30.99 11.44
CA LEU A 7 7.07 -30.51 10.09
C LEU A 7 6.73 -29.01 10.07
N ARG A 8 6.01 -28.50 11.08
CA ARG A 8 5.74 -27.05 11.24
C ARG A 8 7.02 -26.26 11.51
N CYS A 9 7.93 -26.80 12.32
CA CYS A 9 9.22 -26.17 12.61
C CYS A 9 10.11 -26.11 11.35
N CYS A 10 10.17 -27.21 10.58
CA CYS A 10 10.87 -27.24 9.29
C CYS A 10 10.27 -26.23 8.31
N GLN A 11 8.95 -26.18 8.16
CA GLN A 11 8.27 -25.21 7.30
C GLN A 11 8.58 -23.76 7.68
N ARG A 12 8.61 -23.44 8.98
CA ARG A 12 9.00 -22.11 9.48
C ARG A 12 10.45 -21.77 9.13
N GLY A 13 11.36 -22.73 9.23
CA GLY A 13 12.77 -22.55 8.83
C GLY A 13 12.91 -22.31 7.32
N LEU A 14 12.26 -23.15 6.50
CA LEU A 14 12.31 -23.04 5.04
C LEU A 14 11.69 -21.73 4.52
N ALA A 15 10.71 -21.17 5.21
CA ALA A 15 10.08 -19.91 4.84
C ALA A 15 11.03 -18.69 4.87
N TRP A 16 12.17 -18.79 5.57
CA TRP A 16 13.21 -17.75 5.59
C TRP A 16 14.19 -17.82 4.41
N ILE A 17 14.20 -18.92 3.63
CA ILE A 17 15.14 -19.08 2.50
C ILE A 17 15.07 -17.90 1.52
N PRO A 18 13.90 -17.42 1.06
CA PRO A 18 13.84 -16.29 0.13
C PRO A 18 14.41 -15.00 0.73
N VAL A 19 14.18 -14.75 2.04
CA VAL A 19 14.71 -13.58 2.74
C VAL A 19 16.23 -13.64 2.86
N ILE A 20 16.76 -14.80 3.24
CA ILE A 20 18.21 -15.04 3.34
C ILE A 20 18.85 -14.87 1.95
N PHE A 21 18.22 -15.40 0.90
CA PHE A 21 18.71 -15.22 -0.47
C PHE A 21 18.81 -13.73 -0.85
N ILE A 22 17.76 -12.94 -0.63
CA ILE A 22 17.79 -11.50 -0.91
C ILE A 22 18.88 -10.81 -0.07
N ALA A 23 19.00 -11.14 1.23
CA ALA A 23 20.04 -10.58 2.09
C ALA A 23 21.45 -10.88 1.55
N LEU A 24 21.72 -12.11 1.10
CA LEU A 24 23.01 -12.49 0.50
C LEU A 24 23.29 -11.70 -0.78
N VAL A 25 22.30 -11.56 -1.67
CA VAL A 25 22.43 -10.78 -2.91
C VAL A 25 22.73 -9.31 -2.60
N VAL A 26 22.05 -8.72 -1.61
CA VAL A 26 22.24 -7.33 -1.19
C VAL A 26 23.60 -7.10 -0.52
N CYS A 27 24.06 -8.03 0.32
CA CYS A 27 25.39 -7.96 0.92
C CYS A 27 26.48 -8.07 -0.13
N TRP A 28 26.32 -8.99 -1.09
CA TRP A 28 27.23 -9.12 -2.21
C TRP A 28 27.22 -7.87 -3.12
N SER A 29 26.05 -7.28 -3.42
CA SER A 29 25.98 -6.06 -4.23
C SER A 29 26.60 -4.86 -3.53
N TYR A 30 26.48 -4.77 -2.20
CA TYR A 30 27.21 -3.78 -1.40
C TYR A 30 28.72 -3.94 -1.56
N TYR A 31 29.25 -5.16 -1.36
CA TYR A 31 30.66 -5.44 -1.56
C TYR A 31 31.12 -5.10 -2.98
N ALA A 32 30.41 -5.60 -4.00
CA ALA A 32 30.77 -5.41 -5.40
C ALA A 32 30.73 -3.93 -5.80
N TYR A 33 29.77 -3.15 -5.30
CA TYR A 33 29.67 -1.73 -5.65
C TYR A 33 30.68 -0.88 -4.89
N VAL A 34 30.82 -1.08 -3.58
CA VAL A 34 31.69 -0.23 -2.74
C VAL A 34 33.16 -0.58 -2.92
N VAL A 35 33.49 -1.87 -2.84
CA VAL A 35 34.89 -2.33 -2.86
C VAL A 35 35.39 -2.47 -4.29
N GLU A 36 34.77 -3.34 -5.08
CA GLU A 36 35.28 -3.67 -6.42
C GLU A 36 35.13 -2.50 -7.39
N LEU A 37 33.96 -1.86 -7.42
CA LEU A 37 33.74 -0.71 -8.30
C LEU A 37 34.36 0.56 -7.72
N CYS A 38 33.83 1.10 -6.62
CA CYS A 38 34.22 2.44 -6.17
C CYS A 38 35.68 2.51 -5.72
N ILE A 39 36.18 1.56 -4.93
CA ILE A 39 37.56 1.63 -4.40
C ILE A 39 38.59 1.14 -5.43
N PHE A 40 38.36 0.01 -6.10
CA PHE A 40 39.37 -0.58 -6.99
C PHE A 40 39.27 -0.15 -8.45
N THR A 41 38.08 0.15 -8.98
CA THR A 41 37.90 0.42 -10.42
C THR A 41 37.87 1.91 -10.75
N ILE A 42 37.22 2.75 -9.94
CA ILE A 42 37.04 4.18 -10.23
C ILE A 42 38.33 4.92 -9.87
N PRO A 43 39.02 5.59 -10.81
CA PRO A 43 40.26 6.31 -10.50
C PRO A 43 40.01 7.72 -9.92
N SER A 44 38.87 8.34 -10.22
CA SER A 44 38.55 9.71 -9.81
C SER A 44 37.99 9.77 -8.40
N ILE A 45 38.73 10.39 -7.47
CA ILE A 45 38.30 10.57 -6.07
C ILE A 45 36.96 11.31 -5.97
N GLY A 46 36.75 12.33 -6.80
CA GLY A 46 35.49 13.08 -6.81
C GLY A 46 34.30 12.21 -7.20
N GLU A 47 34.46 11.36 -8.22
CA GLU A 47 33.43 10.41 -8.67
C GLU A 47 33.15 9.36 -7.59
N GLN A 48 34.20 8.81 -6.96
CA GLN A 48 34.07 7.87 -5.84
C GLN A 48 33.21 8.44 -4.71
N ILE A 49 33.52 9.66 -4.25
CA ILE A 49 32.80 10.30 -3.14
C ILE A 49 31.32 10.48 -3.50
N VAL A 50 31.03 11.00 -4.68
CA VAL A 50 29.64 11.21 -5.13
C VAL A 50 28.89 9.89 -5.18
N TYR A 51 29.48 8.85 -5.79
CA TYR A 51 28.84 7.56 -5.93
C TYR A 51 28.60 6.90 -4.57
N LEU A 52 29.57 6.94 -3.68
CA LEU A 52 29.45 6.38 -2.33
C LEU A 52 28.35 7.08 -1.52
N ILE A 53 28.24 8.41 -1.58
CA ILE A 53 27.20 9.15 -0.84
C ILE A 53 25.79 8.72 -1.30
N PHE A 54 25.53 8.78 -2.60
CA PHE A 54 24.21 8.42 -3.14
C PHE A 54 23.91 6.93 -2.98
N PHE A 55 24.92 6.07 -3.17
CA PHE A 55 24.79 4.63 -2.95
C PHE A 55 24.35 4.33 -1.52
N HIS A 56 25.02 4.89 -0.51
CA HIS A 56 24.67 4.66 0.90
C HIS A 56 23.30 5.23 1.23
N LEU A 57 22.93 6.39 0.69
CA LEU A 57 21.58 6.94 0.87
C LEU A 57 20.50 5.95 0.38
N PHE A 58 20.64 5.44 -0.85
CA PHE A 58 19.66 4.51 -1.40
C PHE A 58 19.70 3.14 -0.72
N PHE A 59 20.89 2.65 -0.39
CA PHE A 59 21.08 1.39 0.33
C PHE A 59 20.41 1.42 1.71
N VAL A 60 20.61 2.50 2.50
CA VAL A 60 19.99 2.65 3.82
C VAL A 60 18.47 2.68 3.71
N MET A 61 17.92 3.45 2.77
CA MET A 61 16.46 3.52 2.58
C MET A 61 15.86 2.19 2.10
N PHE A 62 16.57 1.47 1.22
CA PHE A 62 16.22 0.13 0.78
C PHE A 62 16.21 -0.86 1.95
N VAL A 63 17.30 -0.95 2.73
CA VAL A 63 17.40 -1.87 3.88
C VAL A 63 16.35 -1.52 4.95
N TRP A 64 16.16 -0.24 5.25
CA TRP A 64 15.18 0.21 6.25
C TRP A 64 13.75 -0.16 5.84
N SER A 65 13.36 0.09 4.59
CA SER A 65 12.03 -0.26 4.08
C SER A 65 11.82 -1.78 3.99
N TYR A 66 12.84 -2.54 3.58
CA TYR A 66 12.81 -4.00 3.56
C TYR A 66 12.64 -4.58 4.97
N TRP A 67 13.44 -4.12 5.93
CA TRP A 67 13.34 -4.50 7.34
C TRP A 67 11.95 -4.23 7.91
N LYS A 68 11.41 -3.02 7.69
CA LYS A 68 10.06 -2.66 8.13
C LYS A 68 8.99 -3.55 7.49
N THR A 69 9.16 -3.97 6.25
CA THR A 69 8.19 -4.87 5.59
C THR A 69 8.23 -6.28 6.18
N ILE A 70 9.42 -6.81 6.48
CA ILE A 70 9.60 -8.14 7.10
C ILE A 70 9.04 -8.16 8.52
N PHE A 71 9.49 -7.22 9.36
CA PHE A 71 9.29 -7.32 10.81
C PHE A 71 8.07 -6.58 11.35
N SER A 72 7.36 -5.80 10.52
CA SER A 72 6.05 -5.27 10.91
C SER A 72 4.99 -6.37 10.85
N GLN A 73 4.55 -6.80 12.02
CA GLN A 73 3.56 -7.86 12.16
C GLN A 73 2.24 -7.46 11.48
N PRO A 74 1.57 -8.37 10.75
CA PRO A 74 0.25 -8.14 10.18
C PRO A 74 -0.76 -7.87 11.29
N ALA A 75 -1.61 -6.85 11.12
CA ALA A 75 -2.68 -6.58 12.07
C ALA A 75 -3.78 -7.65 11.98
N ASN A 76 -4.30 -8.06 13.14
CA ASN A 76 -5.39 -9.02 13.28
C ASN A 76 -6.73 -8.32 13.66
N PRO A 77 -7.88 -8.95 13.40
CA PRO A 77 -9.16 -8.43 13.88
C PRO A 77 -9.22 -8.28 15.40
N SER A 78 -9.91 -7.24 15.88
CA SER A 78 -10.14 -7.04 17.31
C SER A 78 -11.09 -8.10 17.88
N LYS A 79 -11.12 -8.24 19.22
CA LYS A 79 -11.98 -9.21 19.91
C LYS A 79 -13.48 -8.99 19.68
N GLU A 80 -13.88 -7.79 19.29
CA GLU A 80 -15.28 -7.43 18.99
C GLU A 80 -15.81 -8.18 17.76
N PHE A 81 -14.93 -8.56 16.83
CA PHE A 81 -15.28 -9.36 15.65
C PHE A 81 -15.34 -10.86 15.95
N CYS A 82 -14.93 -11.30 17.14
CA CYS A 82 -15.09 -12.68 17.57
C CYS A 82 -16.52 -12.92 18.04
N LEU A 83 -17.04 -14.13 17.80
CA LEU A 83 -18.35 -14.49 18.35
C LEU A 83 -18.30 -14.50 19.89
N PRO A 84 -19.28 -13.90 20.58
CA PRO A 84 -19.47 -14.11 22.01
C PRO A 84 -19.55 -15.61 22.32
N LYS A 85 -19.06 -16.05 23.47
CA LYS A 85 -18.97 -17.48 23.83
C LYS A 85 -20.28 -18.24 23.61
N ALA A 86 -21.41 -17.66 24.04
CA ALA A 86 -22.73 -18.27 23.87
C ALA A 86 -23.12 -18.46 22.40
N GLU A 87 -22.89 -17.45 21.54
CA GLU A 87 -23.18 -17.56 20.10
C GLU A 87 -22.21 -18.50 19.39
N LYS A 88 -20.95 -18.55 19.85
CA LYS A 88 -19.97 -19.50 19.35
C LYS A 88 -20.41 -20.95 19.62
N GLU A 89 -20.81 -21.27 20.84
CA GLU A 89 -21.30 -22.62 21.17
C GLU A 89 -22.54 -23.01 20.38
N ARG A 90 -23.45 -22.04 20.13
CA ARG A 90 -24.62 -22.26 19.28
C ARG A 90 -24.22 -22.51 17.83
N TYR A 91 -23.28 -21.73 17.30
CA TYR A 91 -22.77 -21.88 15.95
C TYR A 91 -22.11 -23.25 15.74
N GLU A 92 -21.28 -23.69 16.69
CA GLU A 92 -20.57 -24.99 16.62
C GLU A 92 -21.52 -26.19 16.72
N LYS A 93 -22.66 -26.06 17.41
CA LYS A 93 -23.66 -27.12 17.57
C LYS A 93 -24.68 -27.17 16.42
N GLU A 94 -24.86 -26.09 15.67
CA GLU A 94 -25.82 -26.04 14.58
C GLU A 94 -25.22 -26.69 13.33
N GLU A 95 -25.94 -27.66 12.76
CA GLU A 95 -25.52 -28.37 11.55
C GLU A 95 -26.07 -27.73 10.28
N ARG A 96 -27.18 -26.98 10.37
CA ARG A 96 -27.84 -26.38 9.20
C ARG A 96 -27.14 -25.07 8.81
N PRO A 97 -26.60 -24.96 7.57
CA PRO A 97 -25.87 -23.77 7.13
C PRO A 97 -26.69 -22.47 7.17
N GLU A 98 -28.00 -22.56 6.91
CA GLU A 98 -28.89 -21.40 6.95
C GLU A 98 -29.03 -20.81 8.36
N SER A 99 -29.15 -21.68 9.38
CA SER A 99 -29.24 -21.24 10.77
C SER A 99 -27.90 -20.80 11.34
N GLN A 100 -26.79 -21.43 10.93
CA GLN A 100 -25.45 -20.89 11.19
C GLN A 100 -25.32 -19.45 10.65
N GLN A 101 -25.81 -19.22 9.43
CA GLN A 101 -25.75 -17.91 8.82
C GLN A 101 -26.63 -16.87 9.52
N GLU A 102 -27.78 -17.28 10.05
CA GLU A 102 -28.65 -16.42 10.87
C GLU A 102 -27.96 -16.00 12.19
N ILE A 103 -27.25 -16.92 12.86
CA ILE A 103 -26.45 -16.61 14.06
C ILE A 103 -25.38 -15.57 13.73
N LEU A 104 -24.63 -15.77 12.64
CA LEU A 104 -23.61 -14.83 12.18
C LEU A 104 -24.21 -13.46 11.83
N TRP A 105 -25.39 -13.43 11.21
CA TRP A 105 -26.10 -12.19 10.90
C TRP A 105 -26.46 -11.40 12.16
N ARG A 106 -27.04 -12.06 13.17
CA ARG A 106 -27.40 -11.41 14.44
C ARG A 106 -26.18 -10.80 15.13
N ALA A 107 -25.08 -11.53 15.19
CA ALA A 107 -23.82 -11.04 15.76
C ALA A 107 -23.26 -9.84 14.95
N ALA A 108 -23.32 -9.92 13.62
CA ALA A 108 -22.80 -8.91 12.71
C ALA A 108 -23.58 -7.58 12.71
N THR A 109 -24.84 -7.55 13.16
CA THR A 109 -25.67 -6.33 13.20
C THR A 109 -25.03 -5.22 14.04
N SER A 110 -24.25 -5.58 15.05
CA SER A 110 -23.53 -4.64 15.92
C SER A 110 -22.19 -4.16 15.34
N LEU A 111 -21.76 -4.71 14.20
CA LEU A 111 -20.44 -4.46 13.62
C LEU A 111 -20.52 -3.57 12.37
N PRO A 112 -19.51 -2.70 12.14
CA PRO A 112 -19.45 -1.80 10.98
C PRO A 112 -19.03 -2.55 9.70
N LEU A 113 -19.91 -3.41 9.18
CA LEU A 113 -19.63 -4.32 8.05
C LEU A 113 -20.45 -3.97 6.80
N TYR A 114 -19.78 -3.52 5.75
CA TYR A 114 -20.42 -3.14 4.48
C TYR A 114 -20.33 -4.23 3.41
N THR A 115 -19.43 -5.21 3.55
CA THR A 115 -19.22 -6.26 2.54
C THR A 115 -19.72 -7.64 2.93
N ARG A 116 -20.01 -8.47 1.93
CA ARG A 116 -20.53 -9.85 2.06
C ARG A 116 -19.78 -10.83 1.16
N THR A 117 -20.10 -12.12 1.26
CA THR A 117 -19.64 -13.13 0.30
C THR A 117 -20.36 -12.95 -1.05
N GLY A 118 -19.91 -13.67 -2.09
CA GLY A 118 -20.59 -13.70 -3.40
C GLY A 118 -22.05 -14.15 -3.34
N ALA A 119 -22.40 -14.97 -2.35
CA ALA A 119 -23.77 -15.45 -2.11
C ALA A 119 -24.56 -14.54 -1.13
N GLY A 120 -24.02 -13.38 -0.75
CA GLY A 120 -24.67 -12.46 0.19
C GLY A 120 -24.52 -12.82 1.68
N ALA A 121 -23.81 -13.90 2.01
CA ALA A 121 -23.59 -14.32 3.39
C ALA A 121 -22.57 -13.42 4.14
N ILE A 122 -22.61 -13.46 5.47
CA ILE A 122 -21.60 -12.86 6.35
C ILE A 122 -20.26 -13.54 6.11
N ARG A 123 -19.22 -12.73 5.99
CA ARG A 123 -17.86 -13.22 5.79
C ARG A 123 -17.33 -13.72 7.13
N TYR A 124 -17.25 -15.04 7.31
CA TYR A 124 -16.74 -15.66 8.53
C TYR A 124 -15.43 -16.43 8.27
N CYS A 125 -14.62 -16.64 9.30
CA CYS A 125 -13.45 -17.50 9.27
C CYS A 125 -13.58 -18.61 10.30
N ASP A 126 -13.76 -19.84 9.86
CA ASP A 126 -13.90 -21.00 10.77
C ASP A 126 -12.61 -21.33 11.51
N ARG A 127 -11.44 -21.05 10.91
CA ARG A 127 -10.14 -21.31 11.56
C ARG A 127 -9.86 -20.34 12.70
N CYS A 128 -10.13 -19.05 12.47
CA CYS A 128 -9.88 -18.00 13.46
C CYS A 128 -11.10 -17.72 14.34
N GLN A 129 -12.26 -18.31 14.02
CA GLN A 129 -13.53 -18.11 14.70
C GLN A 129 -13.95 -16.64 14.80
N VAL A 130 -13.77 -15.89 13.70
CA VAL A 130 -13.96 -14.44 13.63
C VAL A 130 -14.82 -14.06 12.44
N ILE A 131 -15.75 -13.12 12.66
CA ILE A 131 -16.44 -12.41 11.58
C ILE A 131 -15.41 -11.48 10.93
N LYS A 132 -15.11 -11.67 9.65
CA LYS A 132 -14.05 -10.93 8.97
C LYS A 132 -14.47 -9.46 8.83
N PRO A 133 -13.69 -8.49 9.36
CA PRO A 133 -13.85 -7.09 8.99
C PRO A 133 -13.80 -6.92 7.48
N ASP A 134 -14.29 -5.79 6.99
CA ASP A 134 -14.17 -5.46 5.57
C ASP A 134 -12.70 -5.51 5.14
N ARG A 135 -12.45 -6.00 3.92
CA ARG A 135 -11.10 -6.17 3.35
C ARG A 135 -10.18 -7.14 4.12
N CYS A 136 -10.66 -7.83 5.16
CA CYS A 136 -9.88 -8.83 5.91
C CYS A 136 -9.96 -10.21 5.26
N HIS A 137 -8.82 -10.89 5.13
CA HIS A 137 -8.73 -12.25 4.59
C HIS A 137 -7.86 -13.15 5.49
N HIS A 138 -8.17 -14.45 5.53
CA HIS A 138 -7.35 -15.43 6.23
C HIS A 138 -6.19 -15.84 5.33
N CYS A 139 -4.96 -15.71 5.82
CA CYS A 139 -3.79 -16.25 5.17
C CYS A 139 -3.41 -17.57 5.82
N SER A 140 -3.40 -18.66 5.06
CA SER A 140 -3.00 -19.99 5.55
C SER A 140 -1.52 -20.08 5.91
N ALA A 141 -0.65 -19.31 5.25
CA ALA A 141 0.79 -19.29 5.55
C ALA A 141 1.07 -18.55 6.86
N CYS A 142 0.38 -17.43 7.11
CA CYS A 142 0.45 -16.69 8.37
C CYS A 142 -0.41 -17.34 9.48
N ASP A 143 -1.30 -18.27 9.13
CA ASP A 143 -2.30 -18.93 9.98
C ASP A 143 -3.16 -17.96 10.80
N MET A 144 -3.53 -16.83 10.18
CA MET A 144 -4.31 -15.78 10.83
C MET A 144 -5.12 -14.96 9.83
N CYS A 145 -6.16 -14.30 10.32
CA CYS A 145 -6.83 -13.23 9.60
C CYS A 145 -5.99 -11.96 9.58
N VAL A 146 -5.76 -11.40 8.39
CA VAL A 146 -4.95 -10.21 8.15
C VAL A 146 -5.85 -9.06 7.71
N LEU A 147 -5.79 -7.94 8.42
CA LEU A 147 -6.53 -6.73 8.09
C LEU A 147 -6.02 -6.12 6.78
N LYS A 148 -6.95 -5.70 5.92
CA LYS A 148 -6.69 -5.20 4.56
C LYS A 148 -5.64 -6.05 3.83
N MET A 149 -5.79 -7.38 3.86
CA MET A 149 -4.82 -8.30 3.29
C MET A 149 -4.65 -8.00 1.79
N ASP A 150 -3.41 -7.82 1.39
CA ASP A 150 -3.05 -7.68 -0.02
C ASP A 150 -2.60 -9.02 -0.59
N HIS A 151 -1.50 -9.57 -0.05
CA HIS A 151 -1.00 -10.88 -0.41
C HIS A 151 -0.03 -11.40 0.67
N HIS A 152 0.29 -12.69 0.62
CA HIS A 152 1.42 -13.23 1.35
C HIS A 152 2.66 -13.16 0.45
N CYS A 153 3.74 -12.55 0.93
CA CYS A 153 4.95 -12.35 0.14
C CYS A 153 6.10 -13.20 0.69
N PRO A 154 6.52 -14.27 -0.02
CA PRO A 154 7.62 -15.13 0.41
C PRO A 154 8.94 -14.36 0.56
N TRP A 155 9.18 -13.35 -0.28
CA TRP A 155 10.41 -12.54 -0.29
C TRP A 155 10.63 -11.69 0.95
N VAL A 156 9.60 -11.50 1.77
CA VAL A 156 9.67 -10.82 3.08
C VAL A 156 9.27 -11.75 4.21
N ASN A 157 8.98 -13.02 3.92
CA ASN A 157 8.44 -14.01 4.85
C ASN A 157 7.31 -13.46 5.75
N ASN A 158 6.41 -12.67 5.15
CA ASN A 158 5.37 -11.98 5.89
C ASN A 158 4.16 -11.69 5.00
N CYS A 159 3.00 -11.52 5.62
CA CYS A 159 1.81 -11.03 4.97
C CYS A 159 1.91 -9.51 4.75
N VAL A 160 1.61 -9.07 3.53
CA VAL A 160 1.44 -7.65 3.21
C VAL A 160 -0.03 -7.28 3.41
N GLY A 161 -0.30 -6.34 4.30
CA GLY A 161 -1.65 -5.90 4.67
C GLY A 161 -1.64 -4.51 5.28
N PHE A 162 -2.66 -4.18 6.09
CA PHE A 162 -2.87 -2.83 6.62
C PHE A 162 -1.63 -2.23 7.31
N SER A 163 -0.96 -2.99 8.18
CA SER A 163 0.13 -2.51 9.04
C SER A 163 1.46 -2.26 8.32
N ASN A 164 1.66 -2.85 7.13
CA ASN A 164 2.93 -2.79 6.42
C ASN A 164 2.81 -2.47 4.92
N TYR A 165 1.62 -2.23 4.37
CA TYR A 165 1.46 -1.94 2.94
C TYR A 165 2.29 -0.73 2.49
N LYS A 166 2.29 0.36 3.26
CA LYS A 166 3.16 1.53 2.98
C LYS A 166 4.64 1.13 2.92
N PHE A 167 5.11 0.30 3.85
CA PHE A 167 6.50 -0.16 3.86
C PHE A 167 6.83 -1.00 2.64
N PHE A 168 5.91 -1.86 2.21
CA PHE A 168 6.05 -2.64 0.99
C PHE A 168 6.15 -1.76 -0.25
N ILE A 169 5.31 -0.72 -0.38
CA ILE A 169 5.40 0.24 -1.51
C ILE A 169 6.75 0.98 -1.50
N LEU A 170 7.21 1.42 -0.33
CA LEU A 170 8.52 2.07 -0.19
C LEU A 170 9.68 1.10 -0.48
N PHE A 171 9.57 -0.15 -0.06
CA PHE A 171 10.52 -1.20 -0.38
C PHE A 171 10.63 -1.40 -1.89
N LEU A 172 9.52 -1.48 -2.61
CA LEU A 172 9.55 -1.56 -4.08
C LEU A 172 10.18 -0.30 -4.72
N ALA A 173 9.82 0.88 -4.23
CA ALA A 173 10.36 2.15 -4.74
C ALA A 173 11.88 2.26 -4.53
N TYR A 174 12.36 1.98 -3.32
CA TYR A 174 13.79 2.04 -3.00
C TYR A 174 14.58 0.88 -3.62
N SER A 175 13.96 -0.28 -3.82
CA SER A 175 14.56 -1.37 -4.62
C SER A 175 14.79 -0.93 -6.06
N LEU A 176 13.81 -0.26 -6.67
CA LEU A 176 13.90 0.25 -8.02
C LEU A 176 14.98 1.33 -8.14
N VAL A 177 14.98 2.32 -7.23
CA VAL A 177 16.01 3.39 -7.22
C VAL A 177 17.40 2.81 -6.99
N TYR A 178 17.56 1.86 -6.08
CA TYR A 178 18.82 1.17 -5.83
C TYR A 178 19.34 0.44 -7.08
N CYS A 179 18.48 -0.36 -7.73
CA CYS A 179 18.84 -1.09 -8.95
C CYS A 179 19.15 -0.15 -10.12
N LEU A 180 18.35 0.91 -10.32
CA LEU A 180 18.57 1.90 -11.37
C LEU A 180 19.88 2.66 -11.15
N PHE A 181 20.16 3.07 -9.92
CA PHE A 181 21.40 3.76 -9.59
C PHE A 181 22.62 2.88 -9.87
N ILE A 182 22.60 1.61 -9.43
CA ILE A 182 23.65 0.64 -9.74
C ILE A 182 23.79 0.46 -11.26
N ALA A 183 22.70 0.15 -11.96
CA ALA A 183 22.74 -0.12 -13.40
C ALA A 183 23.29 1.09 -14.18
N ALA A 184 22.82 2.30 -13.87
CA ALA A 184 23.25 3.53 -14.55
C ALA A 184 24.73 3.84 -14.31
N THR A 185 25.20 3.75 -13.07
CA THR A 185 26.60 4.04 -12.71
C THR A 185 27.56 2.95 -13.19
N VAL A 186 27.14 1.68 -13.16
CA VAL A 186 27.94 0.54 -13.65
C VAL A 186 28.02 0.51 -15.18
N LEU A 187 27.01 1.00 -15.91
CA LEU A 187 26.93 0.90 -17.38
C LEU A 187 28.19 1.41 -18.10
N GLN A 188 28.75 2.55 -17.67
CA GLN A 188 29.96 3.10 -18.28
C GLN A 188 31.18 2.18 -18.09
N TYR A 189 31.34 1.58 -16.91
CA TYR A 189 32.42 0.63 -16.63
C TYR A 189 32.19 -0.71 -17.31
N PHE A 190 30.94 -1.16 -17.39
CA PHE A 190 30.52 -2.32 -18.15
C PHE A 190 30.95 -2.19 -19.63
N ILE A 191 30.63 -1.05 -20.26
CA ILE A 191 31.03 -0.76 -21.66
C ILE A 191 32.55 -0.74 -21.78
N LYS A 192 33.26 -0.10 -20.85
CA LYS A 192 34.73 -0.03 -20.84
C LYS A 192 35.35 -1.43 -20.74
N PHE A 193 34.90 -2.28 -19.83
CA PHE A 193 35.39 -3.66 -19.70
C PHE A 193 35.09 -4.50 -20.94
N TRP A 194 33.89 -4.38 -21.50
CA TRP A 194 33.48 -5.15 -22.69
C TRP A 194 34.27 -4.75 -23.94
N THR A 195 34.47 -3.46 -24.17
CA THR A 195 35.20 -2.93 -25.33
C THR A 195 36.70 -3.22 -25.24
N LEU A 196 37.31 -3.08 -24.06
CA LEU A 196 38.72 -3.45 -23.83
C LEU A 196 38.98 -4.95 -24.05
N CYS A 197 38.03 -5.81 -23.66
CA CYS A 197 38.14 -7.26 -23.91
C CYS A 197 38.02 -7.60 -25.38
N ARG A 198 37.09 -6.96 -26.11
CA ARG A 198 36.97 -7.16 -27.56
C ARG A 198 38.27 -6.81 -28.28
N ARG A 199 38.91 -5.70 -27.91
CA ARG A 199 40.20 -5.29 -28.47
C ARG A 199 41.33 -6.27 -28.12
N LYS A 200 41.45 -6.67 -26.85
CA LYS A 200 42.45 -7.68 -26.40
C LYS A 200 42.23 -9.09 -26.96
N SER A 201 41.02 -9.44 -27.39
CA SER A 201 40.75 -10.71 -28.08
C SER A 201 41.07 -10.66 -29.57
N ALA A 202 41.04 -9.46 -30.18
CA ALA A 202 41.37 -9.25 -31.58
C ALA A 202 42.89 -9.13 -31.81
N GLU A 203 43.61 -8.59 -30.83
CA GLU A 203 45.08 -8.51 -30.80
C GLU A 203 45.62 -9.65 -29.93
N ASN A 204 46.40 -10.60 -30.47
CA ASN A 204 47.06 -11.69 -29.72
C ASN A 204 48.08 -11.12 -28.70
N CYS A 205 47.61 -10.59 -27.57
CA CYS A 205 48.42 -9.90 -26.59
C CYS A 205 49.00 -10.87 -25.54
N PRO A 206 50.24 -10.67 -25.03
CA PRO A 206 50.89 -11.58 -24.09
C PRO A 206 50.15 -11.63 -22.74
N LYS A 207 50.10 -12.82 -22.14
CA LYS A 207 49.26 -13.22 -20.99
C LYS A 207 49.54 -12.54 -19.62
N ASN A 208 50.36 -11.50 -19.53
CA ASN A 208 50.97 -11.09 -18.26
C ASN A 208 50.42 -9.81 -17.59
N GLU A 209 49.26 -9.30 -18.00
CA GLU A 209 48.62 -8.16 -17.32
C GLU A 209 47.14 -8.41 -17.02
N LEU A 210 46.86 -9.32 -16.07
CA LEU A 210 45.53 -9.48 -15.47
C LEU A 210 45.58 -9.29 -13.95
N PRO A 211 45.76 -8.06 -13.43
CA PRO A 211 45.50 -7.76 -12.02
C PRO A 211 44.00 -7.61 -11.71
N ASP A 212 43.12 -7.61 -12.72
CA ASP A 212 41.76 -7.05 -12.58
C ASP A 212 40.62 -8.05 -12.90
N THR A 213 40.95 -9.35 -12.93
CA THR A 213 39.99 -10.40 -13.30
C THR A 213 38.83 -10.51 -12.32
N HIS A 214 39.10 -10.32 -11.02
CA HIS A 214 38.11 -10.44 -9.94
C HIS A 214 37.09 -9.30 -9.99
N ALA A 215 37.55 -8.04 -9.95
CA ALA A 215 36.71 -6.86 -10.03
C ALA A 215 35.82 -6.87 -11.28
N LYS A 216 36.39 -7.29 -12.42
CA LYS A 216 35.65 -7.45 -13.68
C LYS A 216 34.45 -8.39 -13.56
N PHE A 217 34.60 -9.58 -12.95
CA PHE A 217 33.48 -10.51 -12.77
C PHE A 217 32.37 -9.92 -11.89
N HIS A 218 32.75 -9.25 -10.80
CA HIS A 218 31.80 -8.60 -9.91
C HIS A 218 31.04 -7.47 -10.63
N VAL A 219 31.72 -6.58 -11.34
CA VAL A 219 31.11 -5.45 -12.05
C VAL A 219 30.17 -5.92 -13.17
N LEU A 220 30.56 -6.92 -13.97
CA LEU A 220 29.71 -7.51 -15.01
C LEU A 220 28.44 -8.14 -14.42
N PHE A 221 28.59 -8.97 -13.39
CA PHE A 221 27.46 -9.66 -12.77
C PHE A 221 26.53 -8.66 -12.05
N LEU A 222 27.10 -7.63 -11.43
CA LEU A 222 26.35 -6.57 -10.75
C LEU A 222 25.40 -5.83 -11.71
N PHE A 223 25.86 -5.51 -12.92
CA PHE A 223 25.02 -4.89 -13.94
C PHE A 223 23.82 -5.79 -14.32
N PHE A 224 24.08 -7.06 -14.62
CA PHE A 224 23.01 -7.99 -15.04
C PHE A 224 21.99 -8.25 -13.92
N VAL A 225 22.47 -8.47 -12.69
CA VAL A 225 21.61 -8.67 -11.52
C VAL A 225 20.75 -7.42 -11.29
N ALA A 226 21.35 -6.23 -11.28
CA ALA A 226 20.63 -4.97 -11.10
C ALA A 226 19.59 -4.73 -12.21
N ALA A 227 19.95 -4.95 -13.47
CA ALA A 227 19.03 -4.79 -14.60
C ALA A 227 17.84 -5.77 -14.55
N MET A 228 18.10 -7.04 -14.23
CA MET A 228 17.06 -8.07 -14.07
C MET A 228 16.06 -7.69 -12.98
N PHE A 229 16.54 -7.36 -11.77
CA PHE A 229 15.67 -6.93 -10.68
C PHE A 229 14.94 -5.63 -11.01
N CYS A 230 15.60 -4.68 -11.67
CA CYS A 230 14.98 -3.42 -12.07
C CYS A 230 13.72 -3.64 -12.94
N ILE A 231 13.81 -4.50 -13.96
CA ILE A 231 12.67 -4.78 -14.86
C ILE A 231 11.51 -5.42 -14.10
N SER A 232 11.80 -6.45 -13.30
CA SER A 232 10.76 -7.15 -12.51
C SER A 232 10.11 -6.25 -11.47
N ILE A 233 10.90 -5.46 -10.73
CA ILE A 233 10.40 -4.55 -9.70
C ILE A 233 9.63 -3.39 -10.30
N LEU A 234 10.05 -2.86 -11.47
CA LEU A 234 9.34 -1.78 -12.15
C LEU A 234 7.89 -2.19 -12.49
N SER A 235 7.70 -3.42 -13.00
CA SER A 235 6.37 -3.95 -13.31
C SER A 235 5.50 -4.06 -12.05
N LEU A 236 6.03 -4.68 -10.99
CA LEU A 236 5.31 -4.85 -9.72
C LEU A 236 4.99 -3.50 -9.06
N PHE A 237 5.94 -2.57 -9.04
CA PHE A 237 5.75 -1.25 -8.48
C PHE A 237 4.66 -0.47 -9.23
N SER A 238 4.68 -0.50 -10.56
CA SER A 238 3.67 0.16 -11.39
C SER A 238 2.26 -0.40 -11.15
N TYR A 239 2.15 -1.73 -11.02
CA TYR A 239 0.89 -2.38 -10.67
C TYR A 239 0.37 -1.92 -9.30
N HIS A 240 1.23 -1.87 -8.28
CA HIS A 240 0.82 -1.44 -6.95
C HIS A 240 0.53 0.07 -6.86
N LEU A 241 1.20 0.93 -7.64
CA LEU A 241 0.83 2.34 -7.73
C LEU A 241 -0.59 2.51 -8.30
N TRP A 242 -0.96 1.70 -9.30
CA TRP A 242 -2.34 1.68 -9.80
C TRP A 242 -3.34 1.20 -8.73
N LEU A 243 -3.00 0.15 -7.97
CA LEU A 243 -3.82 -0.34 -6.86
C LEU A 243 -4.02 0.72 -5.77
N VAL A 244 -2.96 1.40 -5.35
CA VAL A 244 -3.02 2.53 -4.40
C VAL A 244 -3.94 3.62 -4.95
N GLY A 245 -3.77 4.02 -6.22
CA GLY A 245 -4.60 5.03 -6.86
C GLY A 245 -6.08 4.67 -6.94
N LYS A 246 -6.43 3.39 -6.99
CA LYS A 246 -7.81 2.87 -6.99
C LYS A 246 -8.34 2.45 -5.60
N ASN A 247 -7.50 2.54 -4.56
CA ASN A 247 -7.76 2.01 -3.21
C ASN A 247 -8.20 0.54 -3.20
N ARG A 248 -7.51 -0.30 -3.98
CA ARG A 248 -7.76 -1.74 -4.07
C ARG A 248 -6.58 -2.50 -3.46
N SER A 249 -6.86 -3.61 -2.81
CA SER A 249 -5.85 -4.65 -2.62
C SER A 249 -5.72 -5.51 -3.87
N THR A 250 -4.64 -6.28 -3.97
CA THR A 250 -4.46 -7.27 -5.05
C THR A 250 -5.65 -8.24 -5.10
N ILE A 251 -6.13 -8.74 -3.95
CA ILE A 251 -7.31 -9.61 -3.87
C ILE A 251 -8.54 -8.92 -4.48
N GLU A 252 -8.79 -7.66 -4.13
CA GLU A 252 -9.94 -6.88 -4.62
C GLU A 252 -9.86 -6.55 -6.11
N ALA A 253 -8.64 -6.46 -6.66
CA ALA A 253 -8.44 -6.28 -8.10
C ALA A 253 -8.89 -7.50 -8.90
N PHE A 254 -8.61 -8.71 -8.38
CA PHE A 254 -9.05 -9.98 -8.97
C PHE A 254 -10.52 -10.29 -8.68
N ARG A 255 -11.00 -10.04 -7.46
CA ARG A 255 -12.38 -10.30 -7.04
C ARG A 255 -12.98 -9.07 -6.40
N ALA A 256 -13.93 -8.45 -7.08
CA ALA A 256 -14.62 -7.27 -6.58
C ALA A 256 -15.29 -7.57 -5.23
N PRO A 257 -15.14 -6.71 -4.20
CA PRO A 257 -15.90 -6.83 -2.98
C PRO A 257 -17.40 -6.65 -3.27
N VAL A 258 -18.22 -7.46 -2.60
CA VAL A 258 -19.68 -7.43 -2.72
C VAL A 258 -20.24 -6.57 -1.61
N PHE A 259 -20.87 -5.46 -1.98
CA PHE A 259 -21.62 -4.57 -1.08
C PHE A 259 -23.11 -4.93 -1.11
N ARG A 260 -23.92 -4.23 -0.30
CA ARG A 260 -25.39 -4.38 -0.33
C ARG A 260 -25.99 -4.15 -1.73
N THR A 261 -25.43 -3.21 -2.49
CA THR A 261 -25.85 -2.88 -3.86
C THR A 261 -25.25 -3.81 -4.92
N GLY A 262 -24.49 -4.84 -4.52
CA GLY A 262 -23.79 -5.76 -5.42
C GLY A 262 -22.28 -5.53 -5.48
N SER A 263 -21.64 -6.19 -6.45
CA SER A 263 -20.19 -6.15 -6.64
C SER A 263 -19.70 -4.78 -7.13
N ASP A 264 -18.78 -4.14 -6.40
CA ASP A 264 -18.22 -2.83 -6.79
C ASP A 264 -16.70 -2.78 -6.57
N LYS A 265 -15.92 -2.79 -7.67
CA LYS A 265 -14.46 -2.63 -7.61
C LYS A 265 -14.01 -1.26 -7.10
N ASN A 266 -14.89 -0.26 -7.10
CA ASN A 266 -14.62 1.10 -6.66
C ASN A 266 -15.28 1.44 -5.32
N GLY A 267 -15.86 0.46 -4.61
CA GLY A 267 -16.65 0.74 -3.40
C GLY A 267 -15.85 1.38 -2.27
N PHE A 268 -14.52 1.18 -2.22
CA PHE A 268 -13.61 1.85 -1.28
C PHE A 268 -12.82 3.04 -1.88
N SER A 269 -13.06 3.39 -3.15
CA SER A 269 -12.36 4.50 -3.78
C SER A 269 -12.97 5.84 -3.36
N LEU A 270 -12.12 6.75 -2.88
CA LEU A 270 -12.46 8.10 -2.40
C LEU A 270 -11.93 9.19 -3.34
N GLY A 271 -11.43 8.80 -4.52
CA GLY A 271 -10.68 9.65 -5.44
C GLY A 271 -9.17 9.55 -5.23
N PHE A 272 -8.39 9.74 -6.30
CA PHE A 272 -6.96 9.41 -6.37
C PHE A 272 -6.13 9.98 -5.20
N ARG A 273 -6.29 11.27 -4.88
CA ARG A 273 -5.54 11.93 -3.79
C ARG A 273 -5.87 11.34 -2.42
N LYS A 274 -7.16 11.14 -2.13
CA LYS A 274 -7.62 10.55 -0.86
C LYS A 274 -7.19 9.09 -0.75
N ASN A 275 -7.20 8.35 -1.85
CA ASN A 275 -6.71 6.97 -1.90
C ASN A 275 -5.23 6.86 -1.55
N ILE A 276 -4.39 7.78 -2.07
CA ILE A 276 -2.97 7.87 -1.68
C ILE A 276 -2.84 8.22 -0.19
N ALA A 277 -3.58 9.23 0.29
CA ALA A 277 -3.54 9.65 1.69
C ALA A 277 -3.93 8.51 2.67
N GLN A 278 -4.82 7.60 2.27
CA GLN A 278 -5.16 6.42 3.08
C GLN A 278 -3.95 5.52 3.35
N VAL A 279 -2.95 5.49 2.46
CA VAL A 279 -1.73 4.67 2.61
C VAL A 279 -0.56 5.48 3.17
N PHE A 280 -0.37 6.73 2.72
CA PHE A 280 0.79 7.54 3.06
C PHE A 280 0.54 8.58 4.16
N GLY A 281 -0.71 8.82 4.52
CA GLY A 281 -1.13 9.83 5.49
C GLY A 281 -1.15 11.25 4.90
N ASP A 282 -1.61 12.22 5.69
CA ASP A 282 -1.73 13.61 5.24
C ASP A 282 -0.39 14.37 5.30
N GLN A 283 0.50 13.97 6.20
CA GLN A 283 1.79 14.63 6.40
C GLN A 283 2.83 14.17 5.38
N LYS A 284 2.96 14.94 4.28
CA LYS A 284 3.88 14.65 3.15
C LYS A 284 5.34 14.40 3.56
N LYS A 285 5.83 15.04 4.62
CA LYS A 285 7.21 14.85 5.13
C LYS A 285 7.53 13.38 5.49
N TYR A 286 6.52 12.57 5.81
CA TYR A 286 6.71 11.17 6.16
C TYR A 286 6.44 10.22 4.98
N TRP A 287 6.06 10.71 3.80
CA TRP A 287 5.67 9.84 2.69
C TRP A 287 6.81 8.93 2.24
N LEU A 288 8.02 9.47 2.19
CA LEU A 288 9.23 8.74 1.79
C LEU A 288 9.90 7.97 2.94
N LEU A 289 9.40 8.12 4.17
CA LEU A 289 9.99 7.46 5.33
C LEU A 289 9.22 6.16 5.67
N PRO A 290 9.93 5.05 5.94
CA PRO A 290 9.37 3.77 6.45
C PRO A 290 8.80 3.84 7.88
N VAL A 291 8.00 4.86 8.16
CA VAL A 291 7.26 5.08 9.41
C VAL A 291 5.76 4.93 9.15
N PHE A 292 5.03 4.35 10.11
CA PHE A 292 3.60 4.08 9.93
C PHE A 292 2.82 5.40 9.91
N THR A 293 2.11 5.66 8.83
CA THR A 293 1.25 6.86 8.66
C THR A 293 -0.03 6.57 7.88
N SER A 294 -0.35 5.29 7.66
CA SER A 294 -1.63 4.90 7.04
C SER A 294 -2.80 5.41 7.88
N GLN A 295 -3.89 5.82 7.24
CA GLN A 295 -5.10 6.28 7.93
C GLN A 295 -6.00 5.09 8.31
N GLY A 296 -6.84 5.30 9.32
CA GLY A 296 -7.82 4.31 9.79
C GLY A 296 -7.24 3.32 10.80
N ASP A 297 -8.07 2.37 11.20
CA ASP A 297 -7.75 1.30 12.17
C ASP A 297 -7.49 -0.06 11.49
N GLY A 298 -7.79 -0.17 10.19
CA GLY A 298 -7.71 -1.41 9.43
C GLY A 298 -8.94 -2.33 9.58
N LEU A 299 -9.88 -1.96 10.46
CA LEU A 299 -11.13 -2.67 10.72
C LEU A 299 -12.27 -2.06 9.91
N THR A 300 -12.29 -0.73 9.83
CA THR A 300 -13.28 0.07 9.09
C THR A 300 -12.60 0.88 7.99
N PHE A 301 -13.32 1.04 6.87
CA PHE A 301 -12.82 1.78 5.72
C PHE A 301 -13.93 2.68 5.19
N PRO A 302 -13.64 3.96 4.89
CA PRO A 302 -14.62 4.82 4.24
C PRO A 302 -15.01 4.22 2.89
N THR A 303 -16.31 4.22 2.61
CA THR A 303 -16.86 3.72 1.34
C THR A 303 -17.41 4.87 0.51
N ARG A 304 -17.49 4.68 -0.80
CA ARG A 304 -18.04 5.66 -1.74
C ARG A 304 -19.54 5.89 -1.54
N LEU A 305 -20.27 4.86 -1.09
CA LEU A 305 -21.73 4.80 -1.09
C LEU A 305 -22.38 5.28 0.23
N VAL A 306 -21.62 5.48 1.31
CA VAL A 306 -22.17 5.91 2.61
C VAL A 306 -22.71 7.34 2.60
N ASN A 307 -22.43 8.15 1.57
CA ASN A 307 -23.10 9.45 1.41
C ASN A 307 -24.55 9.36 0.86
N ALA A 308 -25.08 8.16 0.59
CA ALA A 308 -26.44 7.98 0.06
C ALA A 308 -27.49 7.50 1.09
N ASP A 309 -27.09 6.97 2.25
CA ASP A 309 -28.03 6.36 3.20
C ASP A 309 -28.20 7.22 4.47
N VAL A 310 -29.13 8.19 4.41
CA VAL A 310 -29.63 8.95 5.57
C VAL A 310 -30.55 8.09 6.47
N GLU A 311 -30.89 6.87 6.05
CA GLU A 311 -31.99 6.10 6.63
C GLU A 311 -31.56 5.03 7.64
N GLN A 312 -30.46 5.26 8.37
CA GLN A 312 -30.09 4.45 9.55
C GLN A 312 -30.26 5.22 10.88
N ALA A 313 -30.62 6.51 10.83
CA ALA A 313 -30.89 7.33 12.02
C ALA A 313 -32.38 7.42 12.41
N ALA A 314 -33.30 7.03 11.53
CA ALA A 314 -34.74 7.31 11.70
C ALA A 314 -35.56 6.22 12.43
N VAL A 315 -34.97 5.07 12.80
CA VAL A 315 -35.74 3.94 13.38
C VAL A 315 -35.82 3.96 14.92
N THR A 316 -35.31 4.99 15.61
CA THR A 316 -35.30 5.01 17.09
C THR A 316 -36.24 6.03 17.75
N LEU A 317 -37.19 6.65 17.05
CA LEU A 317 -38.16 7.56 17.70
C LEU A 317 -39.57 7.40 17.12
N GLN A 318 -40.27 6.38 17.60
CA GLN A 318 -41.74 6.39 17.69
C GLN A 318 -42.14 6.05 19.13
N PRO A 319 -42.66 7.01 19.92
CA PRO A 319 -43.40 6.71 21.13
C PRO A 319 -44.89 6.58 20.81
N GLU A 320 -45.49 5.48 21.25
CA GLU A 320 -46.94 5.22 21.30
C GLU A 320 -47.73 6.31 22.06
N PRO A 321 -49.04 6.52 21.75
CA PRO A 321 -49.78 7.67 22.26
C PRO A 321 -50.52 7.43 23.60
N ASN A 322 -50.48 8.50 24.42
CA ASN A 322 -51.46 8.95 25.43
C ASN A 322 -51.72 8.14 26.72
N LYS A 323 -51.44 8.80 27.87
CA LYS A 323 -52.42 9.07 28.94
C LYS A 323 -52.06 10.34 29.73
N ARG A 324 -53.09 11.10 30.11
CA ARG A 324 -53.14 12.51 30.53
C ARG A 324 -52.61 12.84 31.94
N ALA A 325 -52.04 14.05 32.02
CA ALA A 325 -52.18 15.15 33.00
C ALA A 325 -51.80 14.98 34.48
N ALA A 326 -50.80 15.77 34.94
CA ALA A 326 -50.99 16.85 35.92
C ALA A 326 -49.69 17.69 36.10
N GLU A 327 -49.85 19.00 35.86
CA GLU A 327 -49.26 20.20 36.50
C GLU A 327 -47.74 20.38 36.81
N VAL A 328 -47.29 21.61 36.52
CA VAL A 328 -45.95 22.26 36.54
C VAL A 328 -46.07 23.43 37.57
N PRO A 329 -45.04 23.86 38.36
CA PRO A 329 -44.02 24.82 37.89
C PRO A 329 -42.59 24.75 38.52
N VAL A 330 -41.50 24.78 37.71
CA VAL A 330 -40.64 25.90 37.20
C VAL A 330 -39.42 26.26 38.10
N SER A 331 -38.23 25.81 37.64
CA SER A 331 -36.90 26.51 37.44
C SER A 331 -36.12 27.18 38.61
N PRO A 332 -34.79 27.50 38.46
CA PRO A 332 -33.92 27.45 37.26
C PRO A 332 -32.52 26.79 37.40
N VAL A 333 -31.91 26.53 36.24
CA VAL A 333 -30.55 26.02 35.99
C VAL A 333 -29.69 27.13 35.36
N SER A 334 -28.39 27.17 35.70
CA SER A 334 -27.35 28.01 35.11
C SER A 334 -26.40 27.19 34.20
N PRO A 335 -25.89 27.73 33.06
CA PRO A 335 -24.94 27.03 32.19
C PRO A 335 -23.53 27.66 32.19
N VAL A 336 -22.51 26.83 32.05
CA VAL A 336 -21.07 27.12 31.79
C VAL A 336 -20.55 25.89 31.02
N SER A 337 -19.83 25.88 29.89
CA SER A 337 -19.11 26.85 29.05
C SER A 337 -18.89 26.23 27.65
N GLU A 338 -19.10 27.00 26.58
CA GLU A 338 -18.64 26.72 25.22
C GLU A 338 -17.47 27.64 24.85
N SER A 339 -16.38 27.08 24.33
CA SER A 339 -15.33 27.79 23.59
C SER A 339 -14.57 26.76 22.74
N GLN A 340 -14.21 26.94 21.47
CA GLN A 340 -14.34 28.03 20.50
C GLN A 340 -14.01 27.41 19.13
N ASN A 341 -14.86 27.62 18.12
CA ASN A 341 -14.56 27.38 16.71
C ASN A 341 -15.32 28.43 15.90
N ARG A 342 -14.60 29.44 15.36
CA ARG A 342 -14.89 30.21 14.13
C ARG A 342 -14.17 31.56 14.20
N LEU A 343 -13.22 31.78 13.29
CA LEU A 343 -12.95 33.11 12.73
C LEU A 343 -12.47 32.94 11.27
N LEU A 344 -13.43 33.05 10.35
CA LEU A 344 -13.26 33.57 9.00
C LEU A 344 -14.46 34.49 8.75
N SER A 345 -14.19 35.61 8.08
CA SER A 345 -15.11 36.68 7.65
C SER A 345 -15.25 37.87 8.61
N ASN A 346 -14.40 38.88 8.44
CA ASN A 346 -14.77 40.20 7.91
C ASN A 346 -13.64 41.21 8.18
N ASP A 347 -13.04 41.74 7.11
CA ASP A 347 -12.47 43.08 7.12
C ASP A 347 -12.77 43.72 5.76
N GLN A 348 -13.68 44.70 5.78
CA GLN A 348 -13.87 45.71 4.75
C GLN A 348 -13.77 47.09 5.41
N HIS A 349 -13.24 48.05 4.62
CA HIS A 349 -12.93 49.47 4.87
C HIS A 349 -11.51 49.75 5.38
N ALA A 350 -10.71 50.64 4.78
CA ALA A 350 -10.91 51.54 3.63
C ALA A 350 -9.54 52.01 3.10
N ASN A 351 -9.45 52.36 1.80
CA ASN A 351 -8.79 53.57 1.30
C ASN A 351 -9.05 53.75 -0.20
N ASN A 352 -9.44 54.98 -0.56
CA ASN A 352 -9.82 55.46 -1.88
C ASN A 352 -8.61 55.89 -2.75
N ILE A 353 -8.92 56.03 -4.05
CA ILE A 353 -8.54 57.07 -5.04
C ILE A 353 -7.83 56.53 -6.28
N GLY A 354 -8.43 56.78 -7.46
CA GLY A 354 -7.73 56.96 -8.73
C GLY A 354 -8.42 56.39 -9.97
N ASP A 355 -9.21 57.23 -10.65
CA ASP A 355 -9.82 57.01 -11.96
C ASP A 355 -8.84 56.59 -13.07
N HIS A 356 -9.28 55.76 -14.02
CA HIS A 356 -9.32 56.14 -15.45
C HIS A 356 -10.10 55.13 -16.32
N GLN A 357 -10.90 55.73 -17.18
CA GLN A 357 -11.87 55.19 -18.13
C GLN A 357 -11.18 54.96 -19.49
N ALA A 358 -11.46 53.84 -20.18
CA ALA A 358 -11.48 53.79 -21.65
C ALA A 358 -12.22 52.55 -22.15
N ASP A 359 -13.21 52.82 -22.98
CA ASP A 359 -14.13 51.96 -23.70
C ASP A 359 -13.52 51.55 -25.06
N SER A 360 -13.81 50.35 -25.56
CA SER A 360 -13.95 50.08 -27.02
C SER A 360 -14.35 48.63 -27.33
N THR A 361 -15.61 48.52 -27.71
CA THR A 361 -16.26 47.58 -28.63
C THR A 361 -15.41 47.14 -29.84
N LEU A 362 -15.34 45.84 -30.17
CA LEU A 362 -15.76 45.29 -31.50
C LEU A 362 -15.66 43.75 -31.64
N LYS A 363 -16.83 43.16 -31.98
CA LYS A 363 -17.15 42.11 -32.97
C LYS A 363 -16.52 40.69 -32.94
N SER A 364 -17.46 39.75 -33.00
CA SER A 364 -17.42 38.35 -33.45
C SER A 364 -16.98 38.16 -34.91
N ALA A 365 -16.32 37.03 -35.21
CA ALA A 365 -16.75 36.07 -36.23
C ALA A 365 -15.88 34.80 -36.27
N ASP A 366 -16.59 33.69 -36.41
CA ASP A 366 -16.33 32.45 -37.15
C ASP A 366 -15.31 31.37 -36.76
N SER A 367 -15.94 30.19 -36.73
CA SER A 367 -15.55 28.79 -36.57
C SER A 367 -14.60 28.27 -37.64
N GLU A 368 -13.71 27.34 -37.26
CA GLU A 368 -13.38 26.20 -38.12
C GLU A 368 -13.01 24.97 -37.26
N THR A 369 -13.77 23.89 -37.46
CA THR A 369 -13.59 22.57 -36.85
C THR A 369 -12.90 21.66 -37.86
N ILE A 370 -11.74 21.11 -37.49
CA ILE A 370 -11.03 20.10 -38.30
C ILE A 370 -11.34 18.71 -37.73
N THR A 371 -11.95 17.86 -38.57
CA THR A 371 -12.20 16.44 -38.31
C THR A 371 -11.27 15.63 -39.20
N ILE A 372 -10.48 14.72 -38.63
CA ILE A 372 -9.63 13.78 -39.38
C ILE A 372 -10.24 12.38 -39.25
N SER A 373 -10.61 11.82 -40.39
CA SER A 373 -11.00 10.42 -40.60
C SER A 373 -9.76 9.53 -40.79
N MET A 374 -9.70 8.39 -40.12
CA MET A 374 -8.74 7.31 -40.39
C MET A 374 -9.47 6.14 -41.06
N GLU A 375 -9.01 5.80 -42.27
CA GLU A 375 -9.38 4.60 -43.00
C GLU A 375 -8.78 3.34 -42.36
N SER A 376 -9.56 2.26 -42.42
CA SER A 376 -9.16 0.89 -42.11
C SER A 376 -8.87 0.16 -43.41
N GLU A 377 -7.63 -0.33 -43.59
CA GLU A 377 -7.32 -1.35 -44.59
C GLU A 377 -7.18 -2.73 -43.92
N SER A 378 -7.70 -3.70 -44.66
CA SER A 378 -7.83 -5.14 -44.47
C SER A 378 -6.52 -5.91 -44.43
#